data_AF-M2RD60-F1
#
_entry.id   AF-M2RD60-F1
#
_cell.length_a   1.000
_cell.length_b   1.000
_cell.length_c   1.000
_cell.angle_alpha   90.00
_cell.angle_beta   90.00
_cell.angle_gamma   90.00
#
_symmetry.space_group_name_H-M   'P 1'
#
loop_
_entity.id
_entity.type
_entity.pdbx_description
1 polymer ?
#
loop_
_entity_poly.entity_id
_entity_poly.type
_entity_poly.pdbx_seq_one_letter_code
_entity_poly.pdbx_strand_id
1 'polypeptide(L)'
;MSQKWAYDGILVLAQSSRQSLLSNIKVYPWGGVYDNLHVRFLAYEQRLDNQNHFDCGTAATILINQDPHTTPPDPNARRQQLLVGRKSSITLSEILELESAASPRLRTWAIHYVLKLLIDAPDFDFSTYKYKESELFVPPPPVFQLATGREHATRQYMLDTMHLDESFYEGNDRVLTDIWRQLKFDTPEKQRSLGSSVIPWVGDQLTIARIRGLQTLRYAELNSFDRLEHIEKQPGWLHILMAFEHSLHAQYFSTRASLGLIHAVELLNRKGLHSPSVQGTFHHHIQELLSHVAEARFRDIWCILGSVSSLADLRHQHPEQLHTLATRIIDEFASTPALWDLQSKPKAKQDQLLQQGVRFNRDILDYLNLTDAITSGDVGRMEDLLPCLLFRFSGGKNYKYTGEVLEMLQSLHREWPADLKAYMLKHSWLANTTGLPGRFLPIDMLQEHNVLGIKHTFATSGPYMSWDYIGKTSASIPTQRKVIDHVEADINHFRRGKSHTSPSKEADINKLQQSYQASKLHQHLDVWLKDV
;
A
#
# COMPACT_ATOMS: atom_id res chain seq x y z
N MET A 1 41.46 -0.85 8.39
CA MET A 1 40.66 0.40 8.39
C MET A 1 40.42 0.81 9.83
N SER A 2 40.60 2.09 10.18
CA SER A 2 40.25 2.57 11.52
C SER A 2 38.75 2.87 11.62
N GLN A 3 38.19 2.76 12.81
CA GLN A 3 36.77 3.10 13.07
C GLN A 3 36.45 4.55 12.72
N LYS A 4 37.40 5.47 12.97
CA LYS A 4 37.30 6.88 12.58
C LYS A 4 37.11 7.06 11.07
N TRP A 5 37.91 6.36 10.26
CA TRP A 5 37.80 6.44 8.80
C TRP A 5 36.42 6.01 8.29
N ALA A 6 35.82 4.98 8.90
CA ALA A 6 34.49 4.53 8.53
C ALA A 6 33.40 5.57 8.86
N TYR A 7 33.47 6.19 10.04
CA TYR A 7 32.53 7.25 10.42
C TYR A 7 32.69 8.51 9.57
N ASP A 8 33.93 8.92 9.30
CA ASP A 8 34.21 10.05 8.40
C ASP A 8 33.66 9.77 7.00
N GLY A 9 33.79 8.53 6.51
CA GLY A 9 33.19 8.09 5.24
C GLY A 9 31.66 8.23 5.20
N ILE A 10 30.96 7.81 6.25
CA ILE A 10 29.49 7.96 6.36
C ILE A 10 29.09 9.44 6.33
N LEU A 11 29.81 10.30 7.05
CA LEU A 11 29.54 11.74 7.06
C LEU A 11 29.77 12.38 5.67
N VAL A 12 30.81 11.97 4.96
CA VAL A 12 31.07 12.41 3.57
C VAL A 12 29.94 11.95 2.63
N LEU A 13 29.46 10.70 2.76
CA LEU A 13 28.31 10.21 1.99
C LEU A 13 27.06 11.04 2.27
N ALA A 14 26.78 11.34 3.55
CA ALA A 14 25.65 12.17 3.94
C ALA A 14 25.78 13.58 3.35
N GLN A 15 26.97 14.19 3.40
CA GLN A 15 27.21 15.53 2.84
C GLN A 15 27.02 15.56 1.32
N SER A 16 27.56 14.58 0.61
CA SER A 16 27.39 14.43 -0.85
C SER A 16 25.92 14.23 -1.24
N SER A 17 25.19 13.44 -0.45
CA SER A 17 23.75 13.24 -0.60
C SER A 17 22.98 14.56 -0.50
N ARG A 18 23.25 15.38 0.53
CA ARG A 18 22.64 16.72 0.70
C ARG A 18 22.95 17.67 -0.46
N GLN A 19 24.21 17.72 -0.91
CA GLN A 19 24.59 18.57 -2.05
C GLN A 19 23.88 18.14 -3.34
N SER A 20 23.77 16.83 -3.57
CA SER A 20 23.07 16.27 -4.72
C SER A 20 21.57 16.56 -4.66
N LEU A 21 20.95 16.44 -3.48
CA LEU A 21 19.56 16.82 -3.23
C LEU A 21 19.32 18.28 -3.61
N LEU A 22 20.09 19.21 -3.04
CA LEU A 22 19.95 20.65 -3.28
C LEU A 22 20.19 21.04 -4.75
N SER A 23 20.99 20.25 -5.48
CA SER A 23 21.19 20.45 -6.91
C SER A 23 19.98 19.95 -7.71
N ASN A 24 19.44 18.78 -7.36
CA ASN A 24 18.33 18.18 -8.08
C ASN A 24 17.01 18.92 -7.91
N ILE A 25 16.67 19.41 -6.71
CA ILE A 25 15.41 20.14 -6.48
C ILE A 25 15.33 21.47 -7.22
N LYS A 26 16.46 21.99 -7.75
CA LYS A 26 16.50 23.18 -8.59
C LYS A 26 16.17 22.88 -10.06
N VAL A 27 16.33 21.63 -10.48
CA VAL A 27 16.23 21.20 -11.88
C VAL A 27 14.97 20.37 -12.11
N TYR A 28 14.61 19.55 -11.14
CA TYR A 28 13.58 18.54 -11.26
C TYR A 28 12.40 18.83 -10.33
N PRO A 29 11.17 18.49 -10.75
CA PRO A 29 10.03 18.41 -9.85
C PRO A 29 10.31 17.41 -8.72
N TRP A 30 9.70 17.65 -7.55
CA TRP A 30 9.91 16.82 -6.38
C TRP A 30 8.68 16.79 -5.48
N GLY A 31 8.63 15.78 -4.62
CA GLY A 31 7.64 15.60 -3.57
C GLY A 31 8.30 15.19 -2.26
N GLY A 32 7.53 15.17 -1.18
CA GLY A 32 8.02 14.82 0.16
C GLY A 32 7.17 13.77 0.84
N VAL A 33 7.79 13.08 1.78
CA VAL A 33 7.12 12.21 2.75
C VAL A 33 7.85 12.33 4.08
N TYR A 34 7.11 12.35 5.19
CA TYR A 34 7.70 12.22 6.52
C TYR A 34 6.84 11.31 7.40
N ASP A 35 7.49 10.74 8.41
CA ASP A 35 6.84 9.87 9.38
C ASP A 35 7.59 9.87 10.72
N ASN A 36 6.87 9.48 11.76
CA ASN A 36 7.35 9.37 13.12
C ASN A 36 8.45 8.31 13.27
N LEU A 37 9.43 8.65 14.09
CA LEU A 37 10.56 7.81 14.43
C LEU A 37 10.64 7.66 15.96
N HIS A 38 10.34 6.47 16.45
CA HIS A 38 10.60 6.13 17.85
C HIS A 38 11.96 5.44 17.99
N VAL A 39 12.87 6.03 18.77
CA VAL A 39 14.19 5.47 19.06
C VAL A 39 14.26 5.09 20.54
N ARG A 40 14.78 3.89 20.82
CA ARG A 40 15.03 3.44 22.19
C ARG A 40 16.49 3.70 22.54
N PHE A 41 16.73 4.53 23.53
CA PHE A 41 18.06 4.76 24.09
C PHE A 41 18.29 3.80 25.26
N LEU A 42 19.36 3.00 25.16
CA LEU A 42 19.74 2.04 26.18
C LEU A 42 20.85 2.64 27.07
N ALA A 43 20.55 2.79 28.35
CA ALA A 43 21.54 3.10 29.37
C ALA A 43 22.17 1.78 29.85
N TYR A 44 23.41 1.53 29.47
CA TYR A 44 24.16 0.32 29.88
C TYR A 44 24.47 0.31 31.37
N GLU A 45 24.67 1.49 31.96
CA GLU A 45 24.82 1.68 33.40
C GLU A 45 23.71 2.59 33.93
N GLN A 46 22.66 1.99 34.48
CA GLN A 46 21.52 2.76 34.97
C GLN A 46 21.84 3.49 36.28
N ARG A 47 21.39 4.75 36.39
CA ARG A 47 21.44 5.61 37.59
C ARG A 47 20.11 6.34 37.73
N LEU A 48 19.90 7.07 38.83
CA LEU A 48 18.65 7.81 39.08
C LEU A 48 18.30 8.78 37.92
N ASP A 49 19.33 9.37 37.30
CA ASP A 49 19.29 10.34 36.20
C ASP A 49 19.64 9.73 34.82
N ASN A 50 20.00 8.44 34.78
CA ASN A 50 20.42 7.75 33.55
C ASN A 50 19.65 6.44 33.40
N GLN A 51 18.46 6.51 32.84
CA GLN A 51 17.57 5.36 32.60
C GLN A 51 17.38 5.12 31.11
N ASN A 52 16.92 3.91 30.78
CA ASN A 52 16.40 3.65 29.43
C ASN A 52 15.23 4.60 29.17
N HIS A 53 15.20 5.23 28.00
CA HIS A 53 14.08 6.06 27.60
C HIS A 53 13.74 5.82 26.13
N PHE A 54 12.48 6.07 25.80
CA PHE A 54 12.01 6.17 24.43
C PHE A 54 11.89 7.65 24.09
N ASP A 55 12.38 7.98 22.91
CA ASP A 55 12.34 9.35 22.42
C ASP A 55 11.73 9.38 21.02
N CYS A 56 11.03 10.47 20.73
CA CYS A 56 10.27 10.66 19.51
C CYS A 56 11.00 11.67 18.62
N GLY A 57 11.24 11.28 17.37
CA GLY A 57 11.72 12.15 16.32
C GLY A 57 10.92 11.95 15.05
N THR A 58 11.35 12.60 13.99
CA THR A 58 10.72 12.54 12.67
C THR A 58 11.79 12.31 11.61
N ALA A 59 11.53 11.39 10.69
CA ALA A 59 12.34 11.19 9.51
C ALA A 59 11.59 11.72 8.28
N ALA A 60 12.30 12.34 7.35
CA ALA A 60 11.72 12.87 6.12
C ALA A 60 12.56 12.47 4.90
N THR A 61 11.88 12.25 3.79
CA THR A 61 12.49 11.86 2.52
C THR A 61 11.92 12.71 1.39
N ILE A 62 12.81 13.19 0.52
CA ILE A 62 12.45 13.89 -0.72
C ILE A 62 12.59 12.94 -1.90
N LEU A 63 11.56 12.92 -2.74
CA LEU A 63 11.49 12.13 -3.96
C LEU A 63 11.66 13.06 -5.15
N ILE A 64 12.64 12.76 -6.01
CA ILE A 64 12.94 13.52 -7.22
C ILE A 64 12.29 12.83 -8.40
N ASN A 65 11.53 13.58 -9.18
CA ASN A 65 11.03 13.14 -10.47
C ASN A 65 12.02 13.52 -11.57
N GLN A 66 12.75 12.53 -12.08
CA GLN A 66 13.77 12.74 -13.11
C GLN A 66 13.26 12.56 -14.54
N ASP A 67 11.96 12.28 -14.74
CA ASP A 67 11.39 12.17 -16.07
C ASP A 67 11.44 13.55 -16.78
N PRO A 68 12.23 13.68 -17.87
CA PRO A 68 12.42 14.96 -18.56
C PRO A 68 11.15 15.47 -19.23
N HIS A 69 10.13 14.63 -19.40
CA HIS A 69 8.83 15.01 -19.97
C HIS A 69 7.84 15.48 -18.90
N THR A 70 8.21 15.42 -17.62
CA THR A 70 7.32 15.92 -16.56
C THR A 70 7.29 17.43 -16.56
N THR A 71 6.09 17.98 -16.70
CA THR A 71 5.82 19.40 -16.49
C THR A 71 5.28 19.60 -15.06
N PRO A 72 5.89 20.48 -14.23
CA PRO A 72 5.31 20.85 -12.94
C PRO A 72 3.89 21.40 -13.11
N PRO A 73 2.95 21.08 -12.21
CA PRO A 73 1.59 21.63 -12.27
C PRO A 73 1.59 23.16 -12.13
N ASP A 74 0.69 23.85 -12.84
CA ASP A 74 0.50 25.29 -12.68
C ASP A 74 -0.21 25.61 -11.34
N PRO A 75 0.46 26.33 -10.41
CA PRO A 75 -0.14 26.71 -9.14
C PRO A 75 -1.38 27.61 -9.28
N ASN A 76 -1.44 28.44 -10.33
CA ASN A 76 -2.57 29.33 -10.56
C ASN A 76 -3.79 28.57 -11.08
N ALA A 77 -3.60 27.70 -12.08
CA ALA A 77 -4.65 26.81 -12.56
C ALA A 77 -5.20 25.94 -11.42
N ARG A 78 -4.31 25.36 -10.59
CA ARG A 78 -4.72 24.64 -9.38
C ARG A 78 -5.57 25.52 -8.47
N ARG A 79 -5.11 26.73 -8.12
CA ARG A 79 -5.86 27.61 -7.20
C ARG A 79 -7.23 27.97 -7.76
N GLN A 80 -7.33 28.26 -9.05
CA GLN A 80 -8.60 28.55 -9.71
C GLN A 80 -9.55 27.35 -9.66
N GLN A 81 -9.06 26.16 -10.00
CA GLN A 81 -9.88 24.95 -9.96
C GLN A 81 -10.30 24.57 -8.54
N LEU A 82 -9.42 24.74 -7.55
CA LEU A 82 -9.74 24.52 -6.14
C LEU A 82 -10.89 25.43 -5.67
N LEU A 83 -10.92 26.70 -6.07
CA LEU A 83 -12.01 27.62 -5.73
C LEU A 83 -13.36 27.22 -6.35
N VAL A 84 -13.32 26.62 -7.54
CA VAL A 84 -14.51 26.06 -8.20
C VAL A 84 -14.95 24.77 -7.50
N GLY A 85 -14.03 23.82 -7.32
CA GLY A 85 -14.28 22.52 -6.71
C GLY A 85 -14.80 22.61 -5.28
N ARG A 86 -14.32 23.56 -4.47
CA ARG A 86 -14.82 23.80 -3.10
C ARG A 86 -16.30 24.20 -3.04
N LYS A 87 -16.85 24.75 -4.13
CA LYS A 87 -18.28 25.12 -4.23
C LYS A 87 -19.14 23.96 -4.73
N SER A 88 -18.52 22.87 -5.19
CA SER A 88 -19.18 21.72 -5.78
C SER A 88 -18.60 20.44 -5.18
N SER A 89 -19.20 19.99 -4.09
CA SER A 89 -18.87 18.70 -3.51
C SER A 89 -19.28 17.56 -4.44
N ILE A 90 -18.43 16.54 -4.56
CA ILE A 90 -18.79 15.27 -5.18
C ILE A 90 -19.97 14.64 -4.42
N THR A 91 -20.95 14.15 -5.14
CA THR A 91 -22.18 13.57 -4.57
C THR A 91 -22.12 12.06 -4.49
N LEU A 92 -22.98 11.46 -3.67
CA LEU A 92 -23.12 9.99 -3.63
C LEU A 92 -23.52 9.39 -4.98
N SER A 93 -24.39 10.09 -5.75
CA SER A 93 -24.79 9.63 -7.09
C SER A 93 -23.57 9.52 -8.01
N GLU A 94 -22.73 10.56 -8.02
CA GLU A 94 -21.53 10.59 -8.85
C GLU A 94 -20.52 9.52 -8.42
N ILE A 95 -20.39 9.26 -7.11
CA ILE A 95 -19.54 8.16 -6.63
C ILE A 95 -20.07 6.79 -7.06
N LEU A 96 -21.39 6.59 -7.05
CA LEU A 96 -22.01 5.37 -7.57
C LEU A 96 -21.84 5.25 -9.09
N GLU A 97 -21.88 6.37 -9.83
CA GLU A 97 -21.59 6.40 -11.27
C GLU A 97 -20.13 6.03 -11.56
N LEU A 98 -19.18 6.49 -10.74
CA LEU A 98 -17.77 6.09 -10.83
C LEU A 98 -17.58 4.59 -10.57
N GLU A 99 -18.21 4.06 -9.52
CA GLU A 99 -18.19 2.61 -9.23
C GLU A 99 -18.77 1.80 -10.40
N SER A 100 -19.92 2.22 -10.92
CA SER A 100 -20.58 1.57 -12.05
C SER A 100 -19.73 1.62 -13.32
N ALA A 101 -19.05 2.75 -13.60
CA ALA A 101 -18.17 2.92 -14.74
C ALA A 101 -16.88 2.08 -14.63
N ALA A 102 -16.40 1.80 -13.41
CA ALA A 102 -15.25 0.95 -13.14
C ALA A 102 -15.60 -0.54 -13.12
N SER A 103 -16.83 -0.90 -12.74
CA SER A 103 -17.28 -2.27 -12.49
C SER A 103 -16.95 -3.28 -13.62
N PRO A 104 -17.14 -2.99 -14.93
CA PRO A 104 -16.76 -3.93 -15.98
C PRO A 104 -15.25 -4.24 -16.02
N ARG A 105 -14.41 -3.23 -15.77
CA ARG A 105 -12.94 -3.40 -15.71
C ARG A 105 -12.55 -4.21 -14.48
N LEU A 106 -13.08 -3.86 -13.31
CA LEU A 106 -12.82 -4.58 -12.07
C LEU A 106 -13.26 -6.05 -12.16
N ARG A 107 -14.41 -6.33 -12.79
CA ARG A 107 -14.89 -7.69 -13.05
C ARG A 107 -13.95 -8.47 -13.98
N THR A 108 -13.46 -7.84 -15.05
CA THR A 108 -12.50 -8.47 -15.97
C THR A 108 -11.22 -8.86 -15.23
N TRP A 109 -10.71 -7.97 -14.38
CA TRP A 109 -9.56 -8.27 -13.52
C TRP A 109 -9.86 -9.37 -12.49
N ALA A 110 -11.04 -9.38 -11.88
CA ALA A 110 -11.45 -10.45 -10.95
C ALA A 110 -11.44 -11.84 -11.62
N ILE A 111 -11.97 -11.94 -12.84
CA ILE A 111 -11.91 -13.20 -13.64
C ILE A 111 -10.45 -13.58 -13.90
N HIS A 112 -9.62 -12.62 -14.32
CA HIS A 112 -8.20 -12.87 -14.54
C HIS A 112 -7.49 -13.35 -13.26
N TYR A 113 -7.79 -12.79 -12.08
CA TYR A 113 -7.22 -13.28 -10.82
C TYR A 113 -7.59 -14.73 -10.54
N VAL A 114 -8.87 -15.09 -10.72
CA VAL A 114 -9.33 -16.46 -10.48
C VAL A 114 -8.67 -17.44 -11.45
N LEU A 115 -8.45 -17.03 -12.71
CA LEU A 115 -7.64 -17.79 -13.68
C LEU A 115 -6.18 -17.87 -13.26
N LYS A 116 -5.59 -16.76 -12.79
CA LYS A 116 -4.21 -16.70 -12.30
C LYS A 116 -3.98 -17.67 -11.15
N LEU A 117 -4.89 -17.73 -10.18
CA LEU A 117 -4.85 -18.68 -9.07
C LEU A 117 -4.87 -20.15 -9.53
N LEU A 118 -5.55 -20.45 -10.65
CA LEU A 118 -5.54 -21.79 -11.24
C LEU A 118 -4.19 -22.09 -11.89
N ILE A 119 -3.68 -21.20 -12.73
CA ILE A 119 -2.43 -21.46 -13.48
C ILE A 119 -1.17 -21.40 -12.60
N ASP A 120 -1.20 -20.63 -11.51
CA ASP A 120 -0.14 -20.57 -10.52
C ASP A 120 -0.16 -21.79 -9.57
N ALA A 121 -1.24 -22.57 -9.56
CA ALA A 121 -1.34 -23.77 -8.72
C ALA A 121 -0.38 -24.86 -9.22
N PRO A 122 0.50 -25.42 -8.37
CA PRO A 122 1.46 -26.45 -8.78
C PRO A 122 0.81 -27.68 -9.42
N ASP A 123 -0.33 -28.12 -8.91
CA ASP A 123 -1.09 -29.25 -9.45
C ASP A 123 -1.62 -28.99 -10.86
N PHE A 124 -1.87 -27.71 -11.22
CA PHE A 124 -2.24 -27.35 -12.58
C PHE A 124 -1.04 -27.33 -13.53
N ASP A 125 0.21 -27.18 -13.06
CA ASP A 125 1.44 -27.14 -13.87
C ASP A 125 1.30 -26.41 -15.23
N PHE A 126 1.07 -25.10 -15.19
CA PHE A 126 0.84 -24.30 -16.41
C PHE A 126 1.98 -24.42 -17.44
N SER A 127 3.22 -24.70 -17.00
CA SER A 127 4.40 -24.79 -17.86
C SER A 127 4.26 -25.84 -18.97
N THR A 128 3.53 -26.93 -18.67
CA THR A 128 3.28 -28.07 -19.57
C THR A 128 1.85 -28.10 -20.11
N TYR A 129 1.02 -27.10 -19.80
CA TYR A 129 -0.36 -27.04 -20.29
C TYR A 129 -0.39 -26.80 -21.82
N LYS A 130 -1.17 -27.62 -22.54
CA LYS A 130 -1.21 -27.65 -24.01
C LYS A 130 -1.53 -26.30 -24.65
N TYR A 131 -2.35 -25.49 -23.99
CA TYR A 131 -2.87 -24.22 -24.52
C TYR A 131 -2.35 -23.00 -23.76
N LYS A 132 -1.18 -23.09 -23.12
CA LYS A 132 -0.59 -22.02 -22.31
C LYS A 132 -0.37 -20.68 -23.02
N GLU A 133 -0.25 -20.70 -24.35
CA GLU A 133 -0.07 -19.50 -25.19
C GLU A 133 -1.40 -18.79 -25.54
N SER A 134 -2.53 -19.25 -25.00
CA SER A 134 -3.83 -18.62 -25.23
C SER A 134 -3.87 -17.19 -24.67
N GLU A 135 -4.41 -16.26 -25.46
CA GLU A 135 -4.59 -14.86 -25.08
C GLU A 135 -5.48 -14.68 -23.83
N LEU A 136 -6.33 -15.67 -23.51
CA LEU A 136 -7.17 -15.65 -22.31
C LEU A 136 -6.39 -15.70 -20.98
N PHE A 137 -5.11 -16.08 -21.00
CA PHE A 137 -4.24 -16.04 -19.82
C PHE A 137 -3.43 -14.75 -19.72
N VAL A 138 -3.48 -13.89 -20.75
CA VAL A 138 -2.81 -12.58 -20.72
C VAL A 138 -3.58 -11.66 -19.77
N PRO A 139 -2.88 -10.87 -18.92
CA PRO A 139 -3.52 -9.88 -18.07
C PRO A 139 -4.38 -8.91 -18.88
N PRO A 140 -5.56 -8.49 -18.36
CA PRO A 140 -6.36 -7.44 -18.98
C PRO A 140 -5.53 -6.16 -19.18
N PRO A 141 -5.90 -5.31 -20.14
CA PRO A 141 -5.18 -4.06 -20.36
C PRO A 141 -5.20 -3.18 -19.10
N PRO A 142 -4.07 -2.52 -18.77
CA PRO A 142 -4.03 -1.62 -17.64
C PRO A 142 -4.86 -0.37 -17.89
N VAL A 143 -5.27 0.30 -16.82
CA VAL A 143 -6.03 1.55 -16.88
C VAL A 143 -5.09 2.73 -16.98
N PHE A 144 -4.12 2.81 -16.06
CA PHE A 144 -3.05 3.78 -16.08
C PHE A 144 -1.81 3.17 -15.41
N GLN A 145 -1.04 2.44 -16.20
CA GLN A 145 0.25 1.88 -15.78
C GLN A 145 1.33 2.96 -15.72
N LEU A 146 2.08 3.01 -14.62
CA LEU A 146 3.29 3.81 -14.50
C LEU A 146 4.42 3.19 -15.32
N ALA A 147 5.26 4.07 -15.88
CA ALA A 147 6.42 3.65 -16.64
C ALA A 147 7.48 2.99 -15.76
N THR A 148 8.19 2.01 -16.34
CA THR A 148 9.30 1.29 -15.71
C THR A 148 10.53 1.44 -16.61
N GLY A 149 11.72 1.27 -16.03
CA GLY A 149 12.98 1.60 -16.67
C GLY A 149 13.91 2.27 -15.68
N ARG A 150 15.21 2.28 -15.99
CA ARG A 150 16.23 2.88 -15.12
C ARG A 150 16.04 4.39 -14.98
N GLU A 151 15.55 5.03 -16.02
CA GLU A 151 15.18 6.44 -16.14
C GLU A 151 13.93 6.81 -15.34
N HIS A 152 13.05 5.83 -15.08
CA HIS A 152 11.84 5.98 -14.27
C HIS A 152 12.03 5.56 -12.82
N ALA A 153 13.23 5.08 -12.45
CA ALA A 153 13.54 4.67 -11.09
C ALA A 153 13.44 5.87 -10.14
N THR A 154 12.61 5.75 -9.10
CA THR A 154 12.40 6.80 -8.11
C THR A 154 13.70 7.11 -7.38
N ARG A 155 14.19 8.33 -7.54
CA ARG A 155 15.36 8.83 -6.83
C ARG A 155 14.91 9.48 -5.52
N GLN A 156 15.45 8.97 -4.41
CA GLN A 156 15.12 9.45 -3.07
C GLN A 156 16.35 10.04 -2.37
N TYR A 157 16.09 10.99 -1.48
CA TYR A 157 17.05 11.60 -0.58
C TYR A 157 16.46 11.72 0.81
N MET A 158 17.07 11.06 1.78
CA MET A 158 16.70 11.25 3.17
C MET A 158 17.26 12.59 3.67
N LEU A 159 16.45 13.31 4.42
CA LEU A 159 16.85 14.47 5.18
C LEU A 159 17.54 14.05 6.48
N ASP A 160 18.12 15.03 7.17
CA ASP A 160 18.61 14.83 8.52
C ASP A 160 17.41 14.57 9.42
N THR A 161 17.46 13.45 10.13
CA THR A 161 16.44 13.10 11.12
C THR A 161 16.32 14.19 12.17
N MET A 162 15.08 14.58 12.45
CA MET A 162 14.73 15.66 13.35
C MET A 162 14.36 15.09 14.72
N HIS A 163 14.87 15.68 15.80
CA HIS A 163 14.38 15.41 17.16
C HIS A 163 13.15 16.26 17.45
N LEU A 164 12.08 15.97 16.71
CA LEU A 164 10.79 16.66 16.77
C LEU A 164 9.69 15.62 16.80
N ASP A 165 8.77 15.76 17.75
CA ASP A 165 7.58 14.92 17.87
C ASP A 165 6.44 15.52 17.03
N GLU A 166 5.99 14.79 16.01
CA GLU A 166 4.91 15.24 15.11
C GLU A 166 3.50 14.88 15.63
N SER A 167 3.36 14.39 16.86
CA SER A 167 2.06 14.03 17.43
C SER A 167 1.10 15.24 17.56
N PHE A 168 1.64 16.46 17.59
CA PHE A 168 0.91 17.72 17.80
C PHE A 168 1.01 18.66 16.60
N TYR A 169 0.11 19.64 16.52
CA TYR A 169 0.14 20.68 15.46
C TYR A 169 1.44 21.49 15.47
N GLU A 170 1.89 21.94 16.65
CA GLU A 170 3.16 22.65 16.80
C GLU A 170 4.35 21.78 16.37
N GLY A 171 4.29 20.47 16.66
CA GLY A 171 5.27 19.49 16.21
C GLY A 171 5.39 19.44 14.69
N ASN A 172 4.26 19.26 13.99
CA ASN A 172 4.21 19.24 12.53
C ASN A 172 4.72 20.55 11.91
N ASP A 173 4.37 21.69 12.51
CA ASP A 173 4.84 22.98 12.03
C ASP A 173 6.36 23.13 12.14
N ARG A 174 6.93 22.71 13.27
CA ARG A 174 8.39 22.68 13.48
C ARG A 174 9.08 21.72 12.52
N VAL A 175 8.47 20.55 12.25
CA VAL A 175 8.96 19.58 11.26
C VAL A 175 9.01 20.21 9.88
N LEU A 176 7.91 20.80 9.40
CA LEU A 176 7.87 21.46 8.09
C LEU A 176 8.88 22.61 8.01
N THR A 177 8.99 23.43 9.06
CA THR A 177 9.95 24.52 9.15
C THR A 177 11.39 24.01 9.03
N ASP A 178 11.72 22.92 9.72
CA ASP A 178 13.06 22.33 9.66
C ASP A 178 13.35 21.70 8.29
N ILE A 179 12.37 21.04 7.68
CA ILE A 179 12.46 20.52 6.31
C ILE A 179 12.80 21.64 5.33
N TRP A 180 12.07 22.77 5.37
CA TRP A 180 12.35 23.93 4.52
C TRP A 180 13.74 24.52 4.76
N ARG A 181 14.19 24.58 6.02
CA ARG A 181 15.55 24.99 6.39
C ARG A 181 16.60 24.05 5.80
N GLN A 182 16.41 22.74 5.88
CA GLN A 182 17.32 21.75 5.31
C GLN A 182 17.38 21.86 3.78
N LEU A 183 16.26 22.16 3.13
CA LEU A 183 16.15 22.40 1.68
C LEU A 183 16.59 23.79 1.22
N LYS A 184 17.04 24.67 2.13
CA LYS A 184 17.48 26.07 1.83
C LYS A 184 16.36 26.97 1.30
N PHE A 185 15.15 26.76 1.81
CA PHE A 185 14.00 27.66 1.70
C PHE A 185 13.79 28.47 3.00
N ASP A 186 14.89 28.96 3.57
CA ASP A 186 14.97 29.72 4.83
C ASP A 186 15.08 31.24 4.64
N THR A 187 14.97 31.72 3.40
CA THR A 187 14.95 33.16 3.06
C THR A 187 13.58 33.57 2.52
N PRO A 188 13.12 34.81 2.74
CA PRO A 188 11.83 35.29 2.24
C PRO A 188 11.66 35.13 0.73
N GLU A 189 12.71 35.34 -0.05
CA GLU A 189 12.69 35.18 -1.51
C GLU A 189 12.45 33.72 -1.91
N LYS A 190 13.13 32.79 -1.24
CA LYS A 190 12.97 31.35 -1.48
C LYS A 190 11.61 30.85 -1.00
N GLN A 191 11.15 31.28 0.16
CA GLN A 191 9.82 30.98 0.67
C GLN A 191 8.71 31.46 -0.28
N ARG A 192 8.85 32.65 -0.86
CA ARG A 192 7.93 33.16 -1.89
C ARG A 192 7.91 32.27 -3.13
N SER A 193 9.07 31.79 -3.59
CA SER A 193 9.13 30.84 -4.71
C SER A 193 8.44 29.51 -4.40
N LEU A 194 8.64 29.01 -3.17
CA LEU A 194 8.02 27.77 -2.69
C LEU A 194 6.49 27.92 -2.60
N GLY A 195 6.00 29.04 -2.06
CA GLY A 195 4.58 29.38 -2.01
C GLY A 195 3.91 29.51 -3.39
N SER A 196 4.69 29.54 -4.47
CA SER A 196 4.23 29.55 -5.86
C SER A 196 4.52 28.20 -6.55
N SER A 197 4.49 27.10 -5.81
CA SER A 197 4.72 25.74 -6.30
C SER A 197 3.57 24.82 -5.88
N VAL A 198 3.49 23.62 -6.47
CA VAL A 198 2.60 22.54 -6.05
C VAL A 198 3.46 21.30 -5.78
N ILE A 199 3.55 20.89 -4.53
CA ILE A 199 4.45 19.84 -4.06
C ILE A 199 3.61 18.72 -3.46
N PRO A 200 3.60 17.52 -4.07
CA PRO A 200 2.98 16.36 -3.48
C PRO A 200 3.63 16.04 -2.15
N TRP A 201 2.80 15.80 -1.14
CA TRP A 201 3.26 15.48 0.19
C TRP A 201 2.49 14.32 0.77
N VAL A 202 3.19 13.20 0.95
CA VAL A 202 2.63 11.95 1.43
C VAL A 202 2.84 11.83 2.94
N GLY A 203 1.89 11.24 3.64
CA GLY A 203 2.02 10.91 5.05
C GLY A 203 0.93 9.94 5.48
N ASP A 204 1.05 9.42 6.69
CA ASP A 204 -0.03 8.66 7.31
C ASP A 204 -1.29 9.53 7.52
N GLN A 205 -2.39 8.91 7.92
CA GLN A 205 -3.66 9.61 8.12
C GLN A 205 -3.53 10.79 9.09
N LEU A 206 -2.78 10.62 10.18
CA LEU A 206 -2.66 11.64 11.21
C LEU A 206 -1.83 12.83 10.72
N THR A 207 -0.70 12.58 10.08
CA THR A 207 0.15 13.59 9.44
C THR A 207 -0.65 14.44 8.47
N ILE A 208 -1.37 13.81 7.54
CA ILE A 208 -2.17 14.54 6.54
C ILE A 208 -3.28 15.36 7.20
N ALA A 209 -3.96 14.81 8.21
CA ALA A 209 -4.96 15.54 8.97
C ALA A 209 -4.36 16.75 9.72
N ARG A 210 -3.13 16.64 10.22
CA ARG A 210 -2.43 17.75 10.88
C ARG A 210 -2.02 18.84 9.90
N ILE A 211 -1.46 18.50 8.75
CA ILE A 211 -1.16 19.48 7.69
C ILE A 211 -2.44 20.18 7.22
N ARG A 212 -3.52 19.43 7.00
CA ARG A 212 -4.84 19.98 6.65
C ARG A 212 -5.34 20.95 7.73
N GLY A 213 -5.22 20.58 9.00
CA GLY A 213 -5.58 21.46 10.12
C GLY A 213 -4.72 22.72 10.20
N LEU A 214 -3.40 22.63 9.95
CA LEU A 214 -2.51 23.81 9.88
C LEU A 214 -2.93 24.76 8.74
N GLN A 215 -3.23 24.23 7.56
CA GLN A 215 -3.75 25.04 6.44
C GLN A 215 -5.06 25.77 6.83
N THR A 216 -5.95 25.09 7.55
CA THR A 216 -7.18 25.70 8.06
C THR A 216 -6.91 26.78 9.10
N LEU A 217 -5.99 26.56 10.05
CA LEU A 217 -5.65 27.57 11.06
C LEU A 217 -4.97 28.80 10.44
N ARG A 218 -4.19 28.58 9.38
CA ARG A 218 -3.42 29.62 8.69
C ARG A 218 -4.15 30.27 7.53
N TYR A 219 -5.43 29.98 7.30
CA TYR A 219 -6.14 30.45 6.11
C TYR A 219 -6.10 31.98 5.91
N ALA A 220 -5.96 32.75 7.00
CA ALA A 220 -5.91 34.21 7.00
C ALA A 220 -4.49 34.81 6.90
N GLU A 221 -3.44 33.98 6.84
CA GLU A 221 -2.07 34.46 6.66
C GLU A 221 -1.91 35.20 5.33
N LEU A 222 -0.97 36.16 5.31
CA LEU A 222 -0.88 37.14 4.21
C LEU A 222 -0.38 36.55 2.89
N ASN A 223 0.43 35.49 2.93
CA ASN A 223 1.04 34.90 1.73
C ASN A 223 0.83 33.39 1.64
N SER A 224 0.98 32.84 0.43
CA SER A 224 0.70 31.42 0.14
C SER A 224 1.68 30.44 0.80
N PHE A 225 2.90 30.89 1.14
CA PHE A 225 3.86 30.05 1.84
C PHE A 225 3.42 29.82 3.28
N ASP A 226 3.08 30.88 4.02
CA ASP A 226 2.60 30.78 5.41
C ASP A 226 1.28 30.01 5.49
N ARG A 227 0.41 30.15 4.47
CA ARG A 227 -0.82 29.33 4.34
C ARG A 227 -0.56 27.85 4.02
N LEU A 228 0.70 27.45 3.82
CA LEU A 228 1.11 26.12 3.37
C LEU A 228 0.41 25.69 2.07
N GLU A 229 0.04 26.64 1.20
CA GLU A 229 -0.70 26.31 -0.02
C GLU A 229 0.11 25.40 -0.93
N HIS A 230 1.44 25.54 -0.95
CA HIS A 230 2.34 24.77 -1.79
C HIS A 230 2.31 23.25 -1.54
N ILE A 231 1.75 22.80 -0.42
CA ILE A 231 1.65 21.39 -0.06
C ILE A 231 0.34 20.81 -0.60
N GLU A 232 0.45 19.88 -1.55
CA GLU A 232 -0.65 19.05 -2.04
C GLU A 232 -0.63 17.69 -1.34
N LYS A 233 -1.55 17.53 -0.38
CA LYS A 233 -1.53 16.46 0.63
C LYS A 233 -2.02 15.15 0.03
N GLN A 234 -1.39 14.03 0.35
CA GLN A 234 -1.78 12.70 -0.12
C GLN A 234 -1.73 11.67 1.01
N PRO A 235 -2.83 10.96 1.31
CA PRO A 235 -2.77 9.85 2.27
C PRO A 235 -1.88 8.73 1.73
N GLY A 236 -1.11 8.14 2.64
CA GLY A 236 -0.27 7.00 2.36
C GLY A 236 -1.06 5.74 2.01
N TRP A 237 -0.71 5.10 0.89
CA TRP A 237 -1.41 3.92 0.40
C TRP A 237 -1.10 2.65 1.19
N LEU A 238 0.05 2.55 1.87
CA LEU A 238 0.30 1.46 2.82
C LEU A 238 -0.71 1.51 3.96
N HIS A 239 -0.95 2.70 4.51
CA HIS A 239 -1.92 2.88 5.59
C HIS A 239 -3.36 2.63 5.14
N ILE A 240 -3.72 2.97 3.90
CA ILE A 240 -5.02 2.60 3.30
C ILE A 240 -5.15 1.07 3.17
N LEU A 241 -4.10 0.37 2.71
CA LEU A 241 -4.08 -1.09 2.66
C LEU A 241 -4.26 -1.71 4.05
N MET A 242 -3.53 -1.22 5.05
CA MET A 242 -3.66 -1.69 6.43
C MET A 242 -5.08 -1.47 6.98
N ALA A 243 -5.71 -0.33 6.67
CA ALA A 243 -7.11 -0.08 7.02
C ALA A 243 -8.07 -1.06 6.34
N PHE A 244 -7.80 -1.44 5.09
CA PHE A 244 -8.56 -2.45 4.35
C PHE A 244 -8.41 -3.83 5.02
N GLU A 245 -7.18 -4.23 5.34
CA GLU A 245 -6.91 -5.49 6.05
C GLU A 245 -7.59 -5.54 7.41
N HIS A 246 -7.53 -4.46 8.18
CA HIS A 246 -8.21 -4.35 9.47
C HIS A 246 -9.73 -4.46 9.30
N SER A 247 -10.28 -3.86 8.24
CA SER A 247 -11.70 -3.97 7.90
C SER A 247 -12.10 -5.40 7.50
N LEU A 248 -11.28 -6.10 6.71
CA LEU A 248 -11.49 -7.51 6.35
C LEU A 248 -11.40 -8.40 7.58
N HIS A 249 -10.38 -8.20 8.41
CA HIS A 249 -10.21 -8.89 9.68
C HIS A 249 -11.44 -8.71 10.56
N ALA A 250 -11.82 -7.47 10.88
CA ALA A 250 -12.94 -7.20 11.78
C ALA A 250 -14.28 -7.81 11.30
N GLN A 251 -14.54 -7.80 9.99
CA GLN A 251 -15.77 -8.35 9.42
C GLN A 251 -15.77 -9.89 9.36
N TYR A 252 -14.63 -10.50 9.06
CA TYR A 252 -14.54 -11.93 8.74
C TYR A 252 -13.83 -12.77 9.80
N PHE A 253 -13.34 -12.17 10.89
CA PHE A 253 -12.68 -12.89 11.99
C PHE A 253 -13.60 -13.95 12.59
N SER A 254 -14.82 -13.52 12.96
CA SER A 254 -15.92 -14.36 13.45
C SER A 254 -15.52 -15.28 14.63
N THR A 255 -16.35 -16.29 14.93
CA THR A 255 -16.15 -17.25 16.03
C THR A 255 -15.58 -18.57 15.52
N ARG A 256 -15.00 -19.37 16.42
CA ARG A 256 -14.46 -20.71 16.11
C ARG A 256 -15.47 -21.69 15.53
N ALA A 257 -16.75 -21.51 15.84
CA ALA A 257 -17.83 -22.34 15.31
C ALA A 257 -18.17 -21.99 13.85
N SER A 258 -17.64 -20.88 13.34
CA SER A 258 -17.80 -20.45 11.95
C SER A 258 -16.49 -20.61 11.19
N LEU A 259 -16.56 -20.83 9.87
CA LEU A 259 -15.41 -20.94 8.97
C LEU A 259 -14.80 -19.56 8.61
N GLY A 260 -14.71 -18.68 9.61
CA GLY A 260 -14.12 -17.33 9.50
C GLY A 260 -12.59 -17.34 9.57
N LEU A 261 -11.97 -16.16 9.61
CA LEU A 261 -10.51 -16.04 9.63
C LEU A 261 -9.88 -16.63 10.90
N ILE A 262 -10.57 -16.61 12.06
CA ILE A 262 -10.04 -17.26 13.27
C ILE A 262 -9.84 -18.76 13.07
N HIS A 263 -10.75 -19.43 12.35
CA HIS A 263 -10.63 -20.85 12.03
C HIS A 263 -9.38 -21.11 11.20
N ALA A 264 -9.12 -20.28 10.17
CA ALA A 264 -7.91 -20.38 9.37
C ALA A 264 -6.62 -20.11 10.18
N VAL A 265 -6.64 -19.10 11.07
CA VAL A 265 -5.53 -18.79 11.98
C VAL A 265 -5.19 -19.99 12.86
N GLU A 266 -6.19 -20.60 13.50
CA GLU A 266 -6.01 -21.75 14.38
C GLU A 266 -5.59 -23.00 13.61
N LEU A 267 -6.22 -23.26 12.45
CA LEU A 267 -5.88 -24.41 11.60
C LEU A 267 -4.43 -24.36 11.10
N LEU A 268 -3.92 -23.18 10.78
CA LEU A 268 -2.55 -22.95 10.32
C LEU A 268 -1.55 -22.64 11.44
N ASN A 269 -1.99 -22.62 12.70
CA ASN A 269 -1.17 -22.23 13.85
C ASN A 269 -0.47 -20.85 13.70
N ARG A 270 -1.13 -19.89 13.05
CA ARG A 270 -0.57 -18.54 12.85
C ARG A 270 -0.60 -17.75 14.16
N LYS A 271 0.52 -17.11 14.50
CA LYS A 271 0.66 -16.28 15.71
C LYS A 271 0.47 -14.80 15.37
N GLY A 272 -0.02 -14.03 16.35
CA GLY A 272 -0.12 -12.57 16.22
C GLY A 272 -1.29 -12.07 15.38
N LEU A 273 -2.23 -12.93 14.97
CA LEU A 273 -3.41 -12.57 14.18
C LEU A 273 -4.72 -12.57 14.96
N HIS A 274 -4.66 -12.86 16.27
CA HIS A 274 -5.84 -12.87 17.13
C HIS A 274 -6.39 -11.47 17.41
N SER A 275 -5.57 -10.43 17.28
CA SER A 275 -5.97 -9.04 17.46
C SER A 275 -5.18 -8.14 16.52
N PRO A 276 -5.83 -7.16 15.86
CA PRO A 276 -5.14 -6.09 15.12
C PRO A 276 -4.25 -5.19 16.01
N SER A 277 -4.36 -5.30 17.34
CA SER A 277 -3.50 -4.55 18.27
C SER A 277 -2.08 -5.11 18.41
N VAL A 278 -1.76 -6.20 17.71
CA VAL A 278 -0.40 -6.77 17.69
C VAL A 278 0.53 -5.84 16.91
N GLN A 279 1.44 -5.18 17.62
CA GLN A 279 2.37 -4.23 17.02
C GLN A 279 3.41 -4.91 16.11
N GLY A 280 3.73 -4.27 14.98
CA GLY A 280 4.92 -4.51 14.15
C GLY A 280 4.81 -5.58 13.07
N THR A 281 4.11 -6.70 13.28
CA THR A 281 4.08 -7.81 12.30
C THR A 281 2.68 -8.16 11.79
N PHE A 282 1.63 -7.53 12.32
CA PHE A 282 0.25 -7.84 11.97
C PHE A 282 0.00 -7.69 10.46
N HIS A 283 0.39 -6.54 9.87
CA HIS A 283 0.23 -6.25 8.45
C HIS A 283 0.80 -7.37 7.54
N HIS A 284 2.07 -7.74 7.75
CA HIS A 284 2.70 -8.81 6.97
C HIS A 284 2.00 -10.16 7.14
N HIS A 285 1.63 -10.53 8.36
CA HIS A 285 1.00 -11.82 8.63
C HIS A 285 -0.45 -11.89 8.13
N ILE A 286 -1.20 -10.78 8.18
CA ILE A 286 -2.59 -10.74 7.75
C ILE A 286 -2.69 -10.75 6.23
N GLN A 287 -1.81 -10.02 5.54
CA GLN A 287 -1.73 -10.04 4.07
C GLN A 287 -1.52 -11.47 3.54
N GLU A 288 -0.56 -12.20 4.13
CA GLU A 288 -0.30 -13.58 3.73
C GLU A 288 -1.49 -14.51 4.07
N LEU A 289 -2.11 -14.35 5.24
CA LEU A 289 -3.28 -15.16 5.62
C LEU A 289 -4.43 -14.94 4.63
N LEU A 290 -4.73 -13.68 4.32
CA LEU A 290 -5.79 -13.30 3.39
C LEU A 290 -5.55 -13.91 2.01
N SER A 291 -4.31 -13.86 1.50
CA SER A 291 -3.94 -14.51 0.24
C SER A 291 -4.14 -16.02 0.29
N HIS A 292 -3.70 -16.70 1.36
CA HIS A 292 -3.82 -18.17 1.47
C HIS A 292 -5.29 -18.60 1.58
N VAL A 293 -6.10 -17.86 2.35
CA VAL A 293 -7.54 -18.14 2.50
C VAL A 293 -8.28 -17.92 1.18
N ALA A 294 -7.99 -16.82 0.46
CA ALA A 294 -8.58 -16.57 -0.84
C ALA A 294 -8.26 -17.68 -1.83
N GLU A 295 -6.98 -18.03 -1.95
CA GLU A 295 -6.52 -19.06 -2.87
C GLU A 295 -7.14 -20.42 -2.55
N ALA A 296 -7.12 -20.87 -1.30
CA ALA A 296 -7.76 -22.12 -0.91
C ALA A 296 -9.26 -22.16 -1.21
N ARG A 297 -9.99 -21.05 -1.02
CA ARG A 297 -11.41 -20.95 -1.36
C ARG A 297 -11.65 -21.06 -2.87
N PHE A 298 -10.91 -20.30 -3.68
CA PHE A 298 -11.08 -20.35 -5.13
C PHE A 298 -10.66 -21.68 -5.72
N ARG A 299 -9.59 -22.33 -5.21
CA ARG A 299 -9.21 -23.70 -5.61
C ARG A 299 -10.32 -24.71 -5.30
N ASP A 300 -10.99 -24.59 -4.16
CA ASP A 300 -12.14 -25.44 -3.84
C ASP A 300 -13.31 -25.24 -4.82
N ILE A 301 -13.66 -23.97 -5.11
CA ILE A 301 -14.75 -23.65 -6.05
C ILE A 301 -14.42 -24.12 -7.48
N TRP A 302 -13.15 -24.03 -7.91
CA TRP A 302 -12.69 -24.61 -9.17
C TRP A 302 -12.98 -26.11 -9.26
N CYS A 303 -12.67 -26.87 -8.21
CA CYS A 303 -12.98 -28.29 -8.15
C CYS A 303 -14.50 -28.56 -8.22
N ILE A 304 -15.30 -27.77 -7.50
CA ILE A 304 -16.76 -27.92 -7.47
C ILE A 304 -17.38 -27.64 -8.84
N LEU A 305 -17.07 -26.48 -9.46
CA LEU A 305 -17.65 -26.13 -10.76
C LEU A 305 -17.10 -26.95 -11.91
N GLY A 306 -15.83 -27.37 -11.82
CA GLY A 306 -15.22 -28.31 -12.75
C GLY A 306 -15.71 -29.74 -12.60
N SER A 307 -16.39 -30.07 -11.49
CA SER A 307 -16.76 -31.45 -11.13
C SER A 307 -15.56 -32.40 -11.10
N VAL A 308 -14.44 -31.92 -10.54
CA VAL A 308 -13.17 -32.65 -10.45
C VAL A 308 -12.67 -32.74 -9.01
N SER A 309 -11.82 -33.73 -8.74
CA SER A 309 -11.19 -33.89 -7.42
C SER A 309 -9.96 -33.01 -7.22
N SER A 310 -9.24 -32.66 -8.30
CA SER A 310 -8.03 -31.85 -8.26
C SER A 310 -8.01 -30.86 -9.43
N LEU A 311 -7.28 -29.76 -9.24
CA LEU A 311 -7.00 -28.79 -10.30
C LEU A 311 -6.21 -29.41 -11.46
N ALA A 312 -5.45 -30.49 -11.21
CA ALA A 312 -4.75 -31.23 -12.26
C ALA A 312 -5.71 -31.73 -13.36
N ASP A 313 -6.93 -32.11 -12.98
CA ASP A 313 -7.93 -32.63 -13.91
C ASP A 313 -8.49 -31.54 -14.84
N LEU A 314 -8.42 -30.27 -14.43
CA LEU A 314 -8.84 -29.12 -15.24
C LEU A 314 -7.90 -28.85 -16.43
N ARG A 315 -6.70 -29.42 -16.43
CA ARG A 315 -5.73 -29.30 -17.54
C ARG A 315 -6.23 -29.94 -18.83
N HIS A 316 -7.26 -30.77 -18.78
CA HIS A 316 -7.90 -31.35 -19.96
C HIS A 316 -8.90 -30.41 -20.63
N GLN A 317 -9.31 -29.34 -19.95
CA GLN A 317 -10.24 -28.34 -20.48
C GLN A 317 -9.54 -27.36 -21.41
N HIS A 318 -10.27 -26.85 -22.41
CA HIS A 318 -9.83 -25.77 -23.27
C HIS A 318 -9.84 -24.41 -22.53
N PRO A 319 -8.99 -23.44 -22.93
CA PRO A 319 -8.94 -22.12 -22.31
C PRO A 319 -10.30 -21.41 -22.22
N GLU A 320 -11.15 -21.56 -23.25
CA GLU A 320 -12.50 -20.98 -23.28
C GLU A 320 -13.39 -21.59 -22.20
N GLN A 321 -13.28 -22.89 -21.96
CA GLN A 321 -14.03 -23.58 -20.90
C GLN A 321 -13.53 -23.15 -19.52
N LEU A 322 -12.21 -23.01 -19.34
CA LEU A 322 -11.63 -22.47 -18.11
C LEU A 322 -12.11 -21.03 -17.87
N HIS A 323 -12.13 -20.19 -18.89
CA HIS A 323 -12.64 -18.83 -18.80
C HIS A 323 -14.14 -18.80 -18.45
N THR A 324 -14.96 -19.68 -19.03
CA THR A 324 -16.37 -19.84 -18.66
C THR A 324 -16.52 -20.24 -17.20
N LEU A 325 -15.73 -21.20 -16.71
CA LEU A 325 -15.72 -21.59 -15.31
C LEU A 325 -15.30 -20.44 -14.39
N ALA A 326 -14.22 -19.72 -14.70
CA ALA A 326 -13.78 -18.55 -13.93
C ALA A 326 -14.86 -17.46 -13.88
N THR A 327 -15.55 -17.23 -15.00
CA THR A 327 -16.68 -16.30 -15.07
C THR A 327 -17.81 -16.74 -14.12
N ARG A 328 -18.15 -18.03 -14.11
CA ARG A 328 -19.14 -18.60 -13.16
C ARG A 328 -18.70 -18.51 -11.71
N ILE A 329 -17.40 -18.69 -11.41
CA ILE A 329 -16.86 -18.49 -10.05
C ILE A 329 -17.17 -17.06 -9.59
N ILE A 330 -16.93 -16.06 -10.43
CA ILE A 330 -17.23 -14.67 -10.09
C ILE A 330 -18.74 -14.49 -9.92
N ASP A 331 -19.53 -14.90 -10.91
CA ASP A 331 -20.96 -14.60 -10.95
C ASP A 331 -21.73 -15.33 -9.84
N GLU A 332 -21.42 -16.60 -9.55
CA GLU A 332 -22.14 -17.46 -8.59
C GLU A 332 -21.54 -17.43 -7.18
N PHE A 333 -20.24 -17.15 -7.02
CA PHE A 333 -19.53 -17.29 -5.74
C PHE A 333 -18.76 -16.06 -5.25
N ALA A 334 -18.73 -14.96 -6.01
CA ALA A 334 -17.98 -13.76 -5.61
C ALA A 334 -18.63 -12.45 -6.09
N SER A 335 -19.95 -12.41 -6.21
CA SER A 335 -20.69 -11.24 -6.71
C SER A 335 -21.79 -10.77 -5.76
N THR A 336 -22.16 -9.49 -5.86
CA THR A 336 -23.33 -8.94 -5.15
C THR A 336 -24.66 -9.57 -5.60
N PRO A 337 -24.90 -9.80 -6.91
CA PRO A 337 -26.06 -10.57 -7.38
C PRO A 337 -26.17 -11.96 -6.74
N ALA A 338 -25.08 -12.73 -6.65
CA ALA A 338 -25.10 -14.03 -5.97
C ALA A 338 -25.54 -13.92 -4.50
N LEU A 339 -25.10 -12.88 -3.80
CA LEU A 339 -25.56 -12.62 -2.43
C LEU A 339 -27.06 -12.33 -2.37
N TRP A 340 -27.57 -11.51 -3.29
CA TRP A 340 -29.01 -11.22 -3.36
C TRP A 340 -29.83 -12.47 -3.67
N ASP A 341 -29.36 -13.33 -4.58
CA ASP A 341 -30.02 -14.60 -4.88
C ASP A 341 -30.09 -15.50 -3.64
N LEU A 342 -28.99 -15.62 -2.90
CA LEU A 342 -28.94 -16.37 -1.64
C LEU A 342 -29.84 -15.77 -0.54
N GLN A 343 -29.97 -14.44 -0.50
CA GLN A 343 -30.79 -13.72 0.49
C GLN A 343 -32.27 -13.66 0.13
N SER A 344 -32.63 -13.81 -1.14
CA SER A 344 -34.03 -13.85 -1.60
C SER A 344 -34.73 -15.16 -1.24
N LYS A 345 -33.97 -16.23 -0.96
CA LYS A 345 -34.52 -17.51 -0.50
C LYS A 345 -35.27 -17.33 0.84
N PRO A 346 -36.32 -18.15 1.11
CA PRO A 346 -36.98 -18.16 2.41
C PRO A 346 -35.98 -18.39 3.54
N LYS A 347 -36.13 -17.72 4.71
CA LYS A 347 -35.17 -17.80 5.83
C LYS A 347 -34.73 -19.22 6.21
N ALA A 348 -35.65 -20.19 6.15
CA ALA A 348 -35.35 -21.61 6.46
C ALA A 348 -34.43 -22.30 5.43
N LYS A 349 -34.28 -21.73 4.24
CA LYS A 349 -33.43 -22.21 3.13
C LYS A 349 -32.24 -21.29 2.87
N GLN A 350 -32.02 -20.28 3.73
CA GLN A 350 -30.86 -19.41 3.61
C GLN A 350 -29.64 -20.09 4.21
N ASP A 351 -28.69 -20.43 3.35
CA ASP A 351 -27.38 -20.90 3.79
C ASP A 351 -26.52 -19.71 4.22
N GLN A 352 -26.44 -19.49 5.53
CA GLN A 352 -25.67 -18.38 6.09
C GLN A 352 -24.16 -18.56 5.92
N LEU A 353 -23.65 -19.81 5.88
CA LEU A 353 -22.22 -20.07 5.69
C LEU A 353 -21.83 -19.75 4.25
N LEU A 354 -22.64 -20.19 3.28
CA LEU A 354 -22.42 -19.86 1.88
C LEU A 354 -22.54 -18.35 1.64
N GLN A 355 -23.54 -17.67 2.22
CA GLN A 355 -23.66 -16.21 2.14
C GLN A 355 -22.40 -15.49 2.67
N GLN A 356 -21.83 -15.96 3.79
CA GLN A 356 -20.58 -15.41 4.32
C GLN A 356 -19.40 -15.69 3.40
N GLY A 357 -19.31 -16.90 2.83
CA GLY A 357 -18.29 -17.29 1.87
C GLY A 357 -18.31 -16.42 0.61
N VAL A 358 -19.48 -16.24 0.00
CA VAL A 358 -19.65 -15.38 -1.19
C VAL A 358 -19.28 -13.94 -0.87
N ARG A 359 -19.65 -13.44 0.32
CA ARG A 359 -19.32 -12.07 0.72
C ARG A 359 -17.81 -11.88 0.90
N PHE A 360 -17.14 -12.84 1.53
CA PHE A 360 -15.69 -12.84 1.65
C PHE A 360 -15.02 -12.88 0.27
N ASN A 361 -15.43 -13.80 -0.59
CA ASN A 361 -14.87 -13.97 -1.94
C ASN A 361 -15.01 -12.72 -2.80
N ARG A 362 -16.16 -12.04 -2.73
CA ARG A 362 -16.37 -10.75 -3.40
C ARG A 362 -15.40 -9.70 -2.88
N ASP A 363 -15.37 -9.51 -1.57
CA ASP A 363 -14.61 -8.42 -0.94
C ASP A 363 -13.09 -8.64 -1.02
N ILE A 364 -12.61 -9.89 -1.01
CA ILE A 364 -11.19 -10.20 -1.08
C ILE A 364 -10.61 -9.95 -2.49
N LEU A 365 -11.43 -10.05 -3.54
CA LEU A 365 -10.98 -9.76 -4.91
C LEU A 365 -10.59 -8.29 -5.08
N ASP A 366 -11.31 -7.35 -4.46
CA ASP A 366 -10.94 -5.93 -4.46
C ASP A 366 -9.59 -5.70 -3.78
N TYR A 367 -9.32 -6.40 -2.67
CA TYR A 367 -8.04 -6.32 -1.95
C TYR A 367 -6.88 -6.91 -2.76
N LEU A 368 -7.08 -8.08 -3.37
CA LEU A 368 -6.08 -8.70 -4.25
C LEU A 368 -5.80 -7.80 -5.47
N ASN A 369 -6.85 -7.22 -6.04
CA ASN A 369 -6.73 -6.28 -7.16
C ASN A 369 -5.95 -5.02 -6.76
N LEU A 370 -6.24 -4.43 -5.60
CA LEU A 370 -5.50 -3.27 -5.11
C LEU A 370 -4.01 -3.58 -4.89
N THR A 371 -3.72 -4.72 -4.27
CA THR A 371 -2.34 -5.14 -3.95
C THR A 371 -1.50 -5.34 -5.22
N ASP A 372 -2.07 -6.00 -6.22
CA ASP A 372 -1.42 -6.19 -7.52
C ASP A 372 -1.36 -4.88 -8.32
N ALA A 373 -2.35 -3.99 -8.22
CA ALA A 373 -2.33 -2.69 -8.89
C ALA A 373 -1.18 -1.85 -8.36
N ILE A 374 -0.98 -1.85 -7.04
CA ILE A 374 0.17 -1.21 -6.38
C ILE A 374 1.48 -1.82 -6.86
N THR A 375 1.58 -3.15 -6.91
CA THR A 375 2.84 -3.84 -7.28
C THR A 375 3.21 -3.65 -8.74
N SER A 376 2.23 -3.74 -9.63
CA SER A 376 2.39 -3.51 -11.07
C SER A 376 2.55 -2.03 -11.41
N GLY A 377 2.04 -1.13 -10.57
CA GLY A 377 2.04 0.31 -10.80
C GLY A 377 0.85 0.78 -11.66
N ASP A 378 -0.29 0.11 -11.63
CA ASP A 378 -1.51 0.59 -12.30
C ASP A 378 -2.32 1.50 -11.36
N VAL A 379 -1.99 2.80 -11.39
CA VAL A 379 -2.66 3.82 -10.57
C VAL A 379 -4.08 4.10 -11.03
N GLY A 380 -4.45 3.72 -12.26
CA GLY A 380 -5.81 3.84 -12.76
C GLY A 380 -6.73 2.79 -12.13
N ARG A 381 -6.23 1.55 -11.96
CA ARG A 381 -6.93 0.52 -11.17
C ARG A 381 -7.07 0.92 -9.70
N MET A 382 -6.06 1.58 -9.13
CA MET A 382 -6.14 2.11 -7.77
C MET A 382 -7.24 3.18 -7.65
N GLU A 383 -7.38 4.06 -8.66
CA GLU A 383 -8.48 5.04 -8.74
C GLU A 383 -9.84 4.35 -8.86
N ASP A 384 -9.97 3.36 -9.74
CA ASP A 384 -11.19 2.57 -9.96
C ASP A 384 -11.71 1.90 -8.67
N LEU A 385 -10.82 1.58 -7.73
CA LEU A 385 -11.14 0.94 -6.44
C LEU A 385 -11.53 1.93 -5.33
N LEU A 386 -11.35 3.24 -5.52
CA LEU A 386 -11.65 4.25 -4.49
C LEU A 386 -13.13 4.22 -4.03
N PRO A 387 -14.14 4.10 -4.92
CA PRO A 387 -15.53 3.93 -4.49
C PRO A 387 -15.75 2.69 -3.62
N CYS A 388 -15.17 1.54 -3.98
CA CYS A 388 -15.26 0.30 -3.20
C CYS A 388 -14.66 0.48 -1.81
N LEU A 389 -13.47 1.11 -1.73
CA LEU A 389 -12.80 1.43 -0.47
C LEU A 389 -13.64 2.38 0.39
N LEU A 390 -14.26 3.40 -0.22
CA LEU A 390 -15.13 4.34 0.49
C LEU A 390 -16.28 3.62 1.18
N PHE A 391 -17.03 2.80 0.44
CA PHE A 391 -18.18 2.07 0.98
C PHE A 391 -17.75 1.09 2.06
N ARG A 392 -16.62 0.40 1.85
CA ARG A 392 -16.06 -0.52 2.84
C ARG A 392 -15.67 0.19 4.13
N PHE A 393 -14.94 1.30 4.05
CA PHE A 393 -14.51 2.03 5.25
C PHE A 393 -15.69 2.65 5.99
N SER A 394 -16.66 3.20 5.26
CA SER A 394 -17.88 3.76 5.82
C SER A 394 -18.67 2.69 6.60
N GLY A 395 -18.93 1.54 5.97
CA GLY A 395 -19.64 0.42 6.62
C GLY A 395 -18.83 -0.27 7.72
N GLY A 396 -17.51 -0.29 7.58
CA GLY A 396 -16.55 -0.91 8.51
C GLY A 396 -16.16 -0.03 9.70
N LYS A 397 -16.77 1.14 9.87
CA LYS A 397 -16.47 2.13 10.95
C LYS A 397 -15.03 2.65 10.94
N ASN A 398 -14.38 2.67 9.78
CA ASN A 398 -13.04 3.23 9.59
C ASN A 398 -13.14 4.72 9.17
N TYR A 399 -13.85 5.53 9.95
CA TYR A 399 -14.29 6.87 9.54
C TYR A 399 -13.16 7.83 9.16
N LYS A 400 -11.98 7.67 9.77
CA LYS A 400 -10.78 8.44 9.40
C LYS A 400 -10.38 8.20 7.94
N TYR A 401 -10.31 6.94 7.54
CA TYR A 401 -10.00 6.56 6.16
C TYR A 401 -11.18 6.76 5.21
N THR A 402 -12.43 6.72 5.69
CA THR A 402 -13.58 7.23 4.92
C THR A 402 -13.37 8.69 4.54
N GLY A 403 -12.93 9.53 5.50
CA GLY A 403 -12.60 10.94 5.25
C GLY A 403 -11.49 11.11 4.21
N GLU A 404 -10.37 10.37 4.35
CA GLU A 404 -9.27 10.49 3.39
C GLU A 404 -9.65 10.03 1.97
N VAL A 405 -10.47 8.98 1.83
CA VAL A 405 -10.95 8.54 0.50
C VAL A 405 -11.92 9.59 -0.10
N LEU A 406 -12.80 10.19 0.71
CA LEU A 406 -13.67 11.29 0.23
C LEU A 406 -12.86 12.50 -0.22
N GLU A 407 -11.84 12.88 0.54
CA GLU A 407 -10.94 13.99 0.19
C GLU A 407 -10.18 13.69 -1.11
N MET A 408 -9.74 12.45 -1.31
CA MET A 408 -9.11 12.02 -2.57
C MET A 408 -10.08 12.10 -3.76
N LEU A 409 -11.29 11.55 -3.62
CA LEU A 409 -12.32 11.61 -4.67
C LEU A 409 -12.71 13.06 -5.02
N GLN A 410 -12.90 13.90 -4.00
CA GLN A 410 -13.17 15.32 -4.18
C GLN A 410 -12.01 15.99 -4.93
N SER A 411 -10.76 15.70 -4.56
CA SER A 411 -9.58 16.24 -5.22
C SER A 411 -9.50 15.84 -6.70
N LEU A 412 -9.61 14.54 -6.98
CA LEU A 412 -9.51 13.95 -8.32
C LEU A 412 -10.61 14.44 -9.28
N HIS A 413 -11.82 14.67 -8.79
CA HIS A 413 -12.98 14.93 -9.66
C HIS A 413 -13.45 16.38 -9.64
N ARG A 414 -13.05 17.19 -8.65
CA ARG A 414 -13.54 18.57 -8.48
C ARG A 414 -12.44 19.61 -8.35
N GLU A 415 -11.36 19.31 -7.63
CA GLU A 415 -10.42 20.36 -7.19
C GLU A 415 -9.12 20.41 -7.98
N TRP A 416 -8.73 19.32 -8.64
CA TRP A 416 -7.54 19.28 -9.48
C TRP A 416 -7.88 19.51 -10.95
N PRO A 417 -7.16 20.41 -11.63
CA PRO A 417 -7.16 20.43 -13.09
C PRO A 417 -6.53 19.14 -13.65
N ALA A 418 -6.81 18.83 -14.91
CA ALA A 418 -6.46 17.54 -15.52
C ALA A 418 -4.94 17.24 -15.51
N ASP A 419 -4.11 18.26 -15.70
CA ASP A 419 -2.65 18.16 -15.65
C ASP A 419 -2.15 17.83 -14.22
N LEU A 420 -2.70 18.50 -13.20
CA LEU A 420 -2.41 18.20 -11.81
C LEU A 420 -2.88 16.79 -11.45
N LYS A 421 -4.09 16.38 -11.83
CA LYS A 421 -4.58 15.00 -11.60
C LYS A 421 -3.59 13.98 -12.16
N ALA A 422 -3.20 14.13 -13.42
CA ALA A 422 -2.24 13.24 -14.05
C ALA A 422 -0.88 13.25 -13.33
N TYR A 423 -0.42 14.42 -12.90
CA TYR A 423 0.83 14.57 -12.14
C TYR A 423 0.78 13.86 -10.78
N MET A 424 -0.31 14.02 -10.02
CA MET A 424 -0.49 13.37 -8.72
C MET A 424 -0.55 11.84 -8.87
N LEU A 425 -1.37 11.32 -9.79
CA LEU A 425 -1.45 9.89 -10.06
C LEU A 425 -0.07 9.28 -10.40
N LYS A 426 0.75 10.00 -11.18
CA LYS A 426 2.08 9.52 -11.57
C LYS A 426 3.14 9.57 -10.47
N HIS A 427 3.05 10.54 -9.55
CA HIS A 427 4.20 10.92 -8.73
C HIS A 427 3.93 10.98 -7.23
N SER A 428 2.70 10.72 -6.78
CA SER A 428 2.34 10.89 -5.37
C SER A 428 1.77 9.67 -4.68
N TRP A 429 1.55 8.56 -5.39
CA TRP A 429 1.01 7.32 -4.79
C TRP A 429 2.07 6.24 -4.61
N LEU A 430 2.88 6.02 -5.63
CA LEU A 430 3.82 4.90 -5.70
C LEU A 430 5.25 5.35 -5.96
N ALA A 431 6.19 4.55 -5.50
CA ALA A 431 7.61 4.67 -5.79
C ALA A 431 8.16 3.33 -6.29
N ASN A 432 9.17 3.38 -7.15
CA ASN A 432 9.93 2.22 -7.60
C ASN A 432 11.41 2.59 -7.72
N THR A 433 12.17 2.36 -6.66
CA THR A 433 13.60 2.72 -6.61
C THR A 433 14.50 1.86 -7.51
N THR A 434 13.97 0.74 -8.00
CA THR A 434 14.71 -0.19 -8.88
C THR A 434 14.47 0.11 -10.36
N GLY A 435 13.34 0.72 -10.70
CA GLY A 435 12.86 0.86 -12.07
C GLY A 435 12.36 -0.44 -12.71
N LEU A 436 12.36 -1.57 -12.01
CA LEU A 436 11.96 -2.86 -12.58
C LEU A 436 10.43 -3.03 -12.55
N PRO A 437 9.82 -3.70 -13.56
CA PRO A 437 8.42 -4.08 -13.52
C PRO A 437 8.05 -4.90 -12.27
N GLY A 438 6.85 -4.69 -11.73
CA GLY A 438 6.37 -5.42 -10.56
C GLY A 438 7.08 -5.09 -9.24
N ARG A 439 7.80 -3.95 -9.17
CA ARG A 439 8.55 -3.50 -7.99
C ARG A 439 8.10 -2.14 -7.45
N PHE A 440 6.89 -1.71 -7.80
CA PHE A 440 6.29 -0.53 -7.19
C PHE A 440 5.85 -0.83 -5.76
N LEU A 441 5.90 0.19 -4.92
CA LEU A 441 5.42 0.17 -3.54
C LEU A 441 4.83 1.53 -3.16
N PRO A 442 3.94 1.61 -2.15
CA PRO A 442 3.44 2.88 -1.64
C PRO A 442 4.57 3.80 -1.15
N ILE A 443 4.46 5.11 -1.39
CA ILE A 443 5.51 6.06 -0.96
C ILE A 443 5.72 6.06 0.56
N ASP A 444 4.66 5.91 1.36
CA ASP A 444 4.77 5.78 2.82
C ASP A 444 5.43 4.46 3.24
N MET A 445 5.33 3.39 2.44
CA MET A 445 6.14 2.17 2.66
C MET A 445 7.63 2.40 2.38
N LEU A 446 7.97 3.23 1.39
CA LEU A 446 9.37 3.64 1.16
C LEU A 446 9.93 4.37 2.37
N GLN A 447 9.11 5.25 2.97
CA GLN A 447 9.47 5.97 4.17
C GLN A 447 9.63 5.03 5.38
N GLU A 448 8.75 4.05 5.55
CA GLU A 448 8.89 3.04 6.60
C GLU A 448 10.19 2.24 6.43
N HIS A 449 10.56 1.87 5.20
CA HIS A 449 11.87 1.26 4.96
C HIS A 449 13.01 2.18 5.40
N ASN A 450 12.94 3.48 5.16
CA ASN A 450 13.95 4.46 5.58
C ASN A 450 14.03 4.57 7.11
N VAL A 451 12.88 4.61 7.79
CA VAL A 451 12.75 4.58 9.25
C VAL A 451 13.37 3.31 9.83
N LEU A 452 13.09 2.14 9.24
CA LEU A 452 13.71 0.86 9.62
C LEU A 452 15.23 0.87 9.41
N GLY A 453 15.69 1.55 8.35
CA GLY A 453 17.11 1.80 8.11
C GLY A 453 17.78 2.54 9.27
N ILE A 454 17.14 3.59 9.79
CA ILE A 454 17.62 4.35 10.95
C ILE A 454 17.59 3.50 12.23
N LYS A 455 16.51 2.75 12.46
CA LYS A 455 16.29 1.99 13.71
C LYS A 455 17.16 0.74 13.83
N HIS A 456 17.39 0.04 12.71
CA HIS A 456 17.87 -1.35 12.75
C HIS A 456 19.05 -1.61 11.80
N THR A 457 18.93 -1.29 10.51
CA THR A 457 19.93 -1.71 9.51
C THR A 457 21.23 -0.91 9.61
N PHE A 458 21.11 0.41 9.73
CA PHE A 458 22.23 1.36 9.86
C PHE A 458 22.18 2.03 11.23
N ALA A 459 21.64 1.32 12.21
CA ALA A 459 21.44 1.82 13.56
C ALA A 459 22.76 2.34 14.12
N THR A 460 22.74 3.60 14.55
CA THR A 460 23.83 4.10 15.38
C THR A 460 23.82 3.30 16.67
N SER A 461 24.98 2.82 17.13
CA SER A 461 25.09 2.09 18.38
C SER A 461 26.26 2.61 19.21
N GLY A 462 26.18 2.41 20.53
CA GLY A 462 27.21 2.81 21.48
C GLY A 462 26.95 4.14 22.19
N PRO A 463 27.91 4.60 23.03
CA PRO A 463 27.72 5.71 23.97
C PRO A 463 27.57 7.08 23.29
N TYR A 464 27.86 7.19 21.99
CA TYR A 464 27.71 8.41 21.20
C TYR A 464 26.43 8.42 20.34
N MET A 465 25.51 7.49 20.57
CA MET A 465 24.20 7.51 19.94
C MET A 465 23.40 8.70 20.48
N SER A 466 23.40 9.79 19.72
CA SER A 466 22.63 11.01 19.99
C SER A 466 21.75 11.35 18.78
N TRP A 467 20.72 12.16 19.00
CA TRP A 467 19.90 12.68 17.91
C TRP A 467 20.69 13.47 16.88
N ASP A 468 21.69 14.24 17.31
CA ASP A 468 22.58 14.98 16.41
C ASP A 468 23.36 14.02 15.48
N TYR A 469 23.85 12.90 16.01
CA TYR A 469 24.58 11.92 15.20
C TYR A 469 23.64 11.14 14.26
N ILE A 470 22.46 10.72 14.74
CA ILE A 470 21.43 10.10 13.90
C ILE A 470 21.08 11.06 12.75
N GLY A 471 20.76 12.32 13.08
CA GLY A 471 20.47 13.36 12.10
C GLY A 471 21.57 13.52 11.05
N LYS A 472 22.83 13.63 11.46
CA LYS A 472 23.98 13.80 10.55
C LYS A 472 24.22 12.60 9.62
N THR A 473 23.80 11.40 10.01
CA THR A 473 24.08 10.18 9.25
C THR A 473 22.91 9.70 8.40
N SER A 474 21.66 10.03 8.76
CA SER A 474 20.45 9.58 8.05
C SER A 474 20.46 9.84 6.55
N ALA A 475 20.94 11.01 6.11
CA ALA A 475 21.02 11.36 4.69
C ALA A 475 21.90 10.41 3.85
N SER A 476 22.80 9.65 4.48
CA SER A 476 23.65 8.66 3.79
C SER A 476 22.98 7.32 3.57
N ILE A 477 21.92 6.98 4.31
CA ILE A 477 21.30 5.63 4.33
C ILE A 477 20.94 5.12 2.91
N PRO A 478 20.28 5.90 2.03
CA PRO A 478 19.98 5.41 0.68
C PRO A 478 21.23 5.09 -0.14
N THR A 479 22.32 5.81 0.08
CA THR A 479 23.60 5.57 -0.59
C THR A 479 24.31 4.36 0.00
N GLN A 480 24.28 4.20 1.34
CA GLN A 480 24.83 3.01 1.99
C GLN A 480 24.18 1.72 1.47
N ARG A 481 22.85 1.71 1.28
CA ARG A 481 22.14 0.59 0.64
C ARG A 481 22.68 0.27 -0.74
N LYS A 482 22.84 1.29 -1.61
CA LYS A 482 23.40 1.11 -2.96
C LYS A 482 24.84 0.61 -2.94
N VAL A 483 25.65 1.05 -1.98
CA VAL A 483 27.02 0.55 -1.81
C VAL A 483 27.00 -0.93 -1.42
N ILE A 484 26.16 -1.34 -0.47
CA ILE A 484 25.97 -2.76 -0.13
C ILE A 484 25.55 -3.54 -1.37
N ASP A 485 24.54 -3.06 -2.11
CA ASP A 485 24.06 -3.73 -3.31
C ASP A 485 25.14 -3.89 -4.39
N HIS A 486 25.96 -2.86 -4.59
CA HIS A 486 27.06 -2.86 -5.55
C HIS A 486 28.20 -3.80 -5.13
N VAL A 487 28.65 -3.71 -3.87
CA VAL A 487 29.70 -4.58 -3.33
C VAL A 487 29.25 -6.04 -3.39
N GLU A 488 27.99 -6.31 -3.07
CA GLU A 488 27.43 -7.66 -3.23
C GLU A 488 27.34 -8.07 -4.70
N ALA A 489 26.97 -7.20 -5.63
CA ALA A 489 26.96 -7.55 -7.05
C ALA A 489 28.37 -7.91 -7.58
N ASP A 490 29.39 -7.20 -7.10
CA ASP A 490 30.78 -7.36 -7.54
C ASP A 490 31.48 -8.56 -6.88
N ILE A 491 31.23 -8.83 -5.59
CA ILE A 491 31.94 -9.86 -4.82
C ILE A 491 31.24 -11.23 -4.87
N ASN A 492 29.91 -11.28 -5.07
CA ASN A 492 29.10 -12.48 -4.82
C ASN A 492 29.15 -13.51 -5.97
N HIS A 493 30.34 -14.04 -6.28
CA HIS A 493 30.54 -15.26 -7.08
C HIS A 493 30.03 -16.53 -6.38
N PHE A 494 29.72 -16.49 -5.07
CA PHE A 494 29.21 -17.62 -4.29
C PHE A 494 27.82 -17.31 -3.70
N ARG A 495 26.78 -17.75 -4.42
CA ARG A 495 25.34 -17.64 -4.11
C ARG A 495 24.99 -17.60 -2.61
N ARG A 496 24.91 -16.40 -2.02
CA ARG A 496 23.91 -16.09 -1.00
C ARG A 496 22.70 -15.51 -1.70
N GLY A 497 21.57 -16.21 -1.66
CA GLY A 497 20.33 -15.76 -2.30
C GLY A 497 19.87 -14.44 -1.69
N LYS A 498 19.90 -13.35 -2.48
CA LYS A 498 19.28 -12.05 -2.13
C LYS A 498 17.76 -12.11 -2.16
N SER A 499 17.21 -13.02 -2.97
CA SER A 499 15.79 -13.30 -2.98
C SER A 499 15.42 -14.00 -1.69
N HIS A 500 14.69 -13.32 -0.80
CA HIS A 500 13.82 -13.98 0.16
C HIS A 500 12.87 -14.87 -0.65
N THR A 501 13.25 -16.13 -0.88
CA THR A 501 12.30 -17.15 -1.29
C THR A 501 11.43 -17.40 -0.06
N SER A 502 10.20 -16.91 -0.11
CA SER A 502 9.19 -17.29 0.86
C SER A 502 9.09 -18.82 0.90
N PRO A 503 8.95 -19.43 2.09
CA PRO A 503 8.63 -20.84 2.18
C PRO A 503 7.41 -21.18 1.31
N SER A 504 7.34 -22.43 0.82
CA SER A 504 6.19 -22.84 0.02
C SER A 504 4.89 -22.73 0.82
N LYS A 505 3.91 -22.04 0.25
CA LYS A 505 2.55 -21.84 0.81
C LYS A 505 1.61 -23.04 0.61
N GLU A 506 2.01 -24.04 -0.19
CA GLU A 506 1.12 -25.12 -0.63
C GLU A 506 0.57 -25.98 0.51
N ALA A 507 1.37 -26.27 1.54
CA ALA A 507 0.91 -27.03 2.69
C ALA A 507 -0.23 -26.31 3.44
N ASP A 508 -0.14 -24.98 3.56
CA ASP A 508 -1.18 -24.15 4.18
C ASP A 508 -2.45 -24.17 3.34
N ILE A 509 -2.32 -23.92 2.03
CA ILE A 509 -3.45 -23.86 1.09
C ILE A 509 -4.19 -25.20 1.05
N ASN A 510 -3.46 -26.31 0.90
CA ASN A 510 -4.06 -27.64 0.84
C ASN A 510 -4.81 -27.97 2.13
N LYS A 511 -4.26 -27.60 3.29
CA LYS A 511 -4.91 -27.82 4.59
C LYS A 511 -6.20 -27.01 4.72
N LEU A 512 -6.21 -25.76 4.27
CA LEU A 512 -7.42 -24.92 4.23
C LEU A 512 -8.46 -25.49 3.26
N GLN A 513 -8.04 -25.87 2.04
CA GLN A 513 -8.92 -26.42 1.01
C GLN A 513 -9.62 -27.70 1.48
N GLN A 514 -8.86 -28.63 2.08
CA GLN A 514 -9.42 -29.86 2.67
C GLN A 514 -10.45 -29.56 3.77
N SER A 515 -10.21 -28.54 4.60
CA SER A 515 -11.19 -28.11 5.60
C SER A 515 -12.47 -27.59 4.96
N TYR A 516 -12.39 -26.81 3.87
CA TYR A 516 -13.56 -26.27 3.18
C TYR A 516 -14.38 -27.36 2.47
N GLN A 517 -13.70 -28.33 1.86
CA GLN A 517 -14.32 -29.52 1.25
C GLN A 517 -15.07 -30.35 2.30
N ALA A 518 -14.41 -30.65 3.42
CA ALA A 518 -15.00 -31.43 4.50
C ALA A 518 -16.25 -30.74 5.09
N SER A 519 -16.24 -29.41 5.17
CA SER A 519 -17.37 -28.62 5.64
C SER A 519 -18.40 -28.25 4.56
N LYS A 520 -18.20 -28.65 3.31
CA LYS A 520 -19.07 -28.34 2.16
C LYS A 520 -19.39 -26.85 2.00
N LEU A 521 -18.41 -25.98 2.31
CA LEU A 521 -18.62 -24.53 2.43
C LEU A 521 -19.18 -23.87 1.16
N HIS A 522 -18.79 -24.38 -0.01
CA HIS A 522 -19.17 -23.83 -1.31
C HIS A 522 -20.20 -24.69 -2.06
N GLN A 523 -20.89 -25.61 -1.38
CA GLN A 523 -21.96 -26.41 -1.98
C GLN A 523 -23.31 -25.80 -1.63
N HIS A 524 -24.22 -25.67 -2.62
CA HIS A 524 -25.60 -25.31 -2.33
C HIS A 524 -26.30 -26.47 -1.61
N LEU A 525 -26.45 -26.36 -0.29
CA LEU A 525 -27.20 -27.33 0.48
C LEU A 525 -28.70 -27.00 0.38
N ASP A 526 -29.45 -27.77 -0.43
CA ASP A 526 -30.92 -27.65 -0.48
C ASP A 526 -31.62 -28.19 0.78
N VAL A 527 -30.88 -28.89 1.65
CA VAL A 527 -31.40 -29.52 2.87
C VAL A 527 -30.35 -29.41 3.96
N TRP A 528 -30.65 -28.67 5.04
CA TRP A 528 -29.97 -28.87 6.31
C TRP A 528 -30.32 -30.27 6.81
N LEU A 529 -29.35 -31.18 6.80
CA LEU A 529 -29.42 -32.38 7.61
C LEU A 529 -29.47 -31.92 9.07
N LYS A 530 -30.68 -31.86 9.62
CA LYS A 530 -30.86 -32.13 11.04
C LYS A 530 -30.32 -33.53 11.29
N ASP A 531 -29.57 -33.68 12.37
CA ASP A 531 -29.00 -34.92 12.91
C ASP A 531 -27.53 -35.16 12.51
N VAL A 532 -26.61 -34.57 13.29
CA VAL A 532 -25.68 -35.30 14.20
C VAL A 532 -25.45 -34.46 15.45
#